data_AF-A0A2D7Y2N5-F1
#
_entry.id   AF-A0A2D7Y2N5-F1
#
_cell.length_a   1.000
_cell.length_b   1.000
_cell.length_c   1.000
_cell.angle_alpha   90.00
_cell.angle_beta   90.00
_cell.angle_gamma   90.00
#
_symmetry.space_group_name_H-M   'P 1'
#
loop_
_entity.id
_entity.type
_entity.pdbx_description
1 polymer ?
#
loop_
_entity_poly.entity_id
_entity_poly.type
_entity_poly.pdbx_seq_one_letter_code
_entity_poly.pdbx_strand_id
1 'polypeptide(L)'
;MLSPARMARMADQAARDPDQLSAAEVLDAIEARIMTAPRDEAARLQPVRAAIQTEYADQLLELVAQGSPVVAGLARQRLEAIAADRPGRRASGAQAAHQLWLARAVEAGLARFDAGETPELADTPIPPGSPIGADSCWHCDSASLLGLDR
;
A
#
# COMPACT_ATOMS: atom_id res chain seq x y z
N MET A 1 1.28 4.48 0.55
CA MET A 1 1.19 4.78 2.00
C MET A 1 2.53 4.48 2.72
N LEU A 2 3.24 3.44 2.31
CA LEU A 2 4.55 3.02 2.83
C LEU A 2 5.72 3.56 1.99
N SER A 3 6.06 4.84 2.15
CA SER A 3 7.21 5.42 1.43
C SER A 3 8.54 4.73 1.86
N PRO A 4 9.36 4.23 0.92
CA PRO A 4 10.65 3.60 1.24
C PRO A 4 11.56 4.48 2.11
N ALA A 5 11.66 5.77 1.77
CA ALA A 5 12.48 6.73 2.52
C ALA A 5 11.97 6.96 3.96
N ARG A 6 10.65 6.94 4.17
CA ARG A 6 10.06 7.07 5.50
C ARG A 6 10.36 5.84 6.36
N MET A 7 10.17 4.64 5.79
CA MET A 7 10.43 3.38 6.47
C MET A 7 11.90 3.24 6.84
N ALA A 8 12.82 3.67 5.96
CA ALA A 8 14.25 3.66 6.25
C ALA A 8 14.61 4.59 7.44
N ARG A 9 14.03 5.79 7.50
CA ARG A 9 14.24 6.70 8.65
C ARG A 9 13.70 6.12 9.95
N MET A 10 12.54 5.47 9.92
CA MET A 10 11.99 4.82 11.12
C MET A 10 12.89 3.69 11.60
N ALA A 11 13.39 2.83 10.70
CA ALA A 11 14.34 1.77 11.07
C ALA A 11 15.63 2.33 11.67
N ASP A 12 16.15 3.44 11.11
CA ASP A 12 17.34 4.13 11.60
C ASP A 12 17.13 4.75 13.00
N GLN A 13 15.97 5.35 13.24
CA GLN A 13 15.60 5.92 14.54
C GLN A 13 15.44 4.83 15.61
N ALA A 14 14.66 3.79 15.33
CA ALA A 14 14.45 2.67 16.25
C ALA A 14 15.74 1.91 16.58
N ALA A 15 16.71 1.87 15.66
CA ALA A 15 18.02 1.28 15.92
C ALA A 15 18.88 2.09 16.91
N ARG A 16 18.62 3.40 17.07
CA ARG A 16 19.31 4.29 18.01
C ARG A 16 18.59 4.42 19.35
N ASP A 17 17.28 4.29 19.33
CA ASP A 17 16.42 4.49 20.49
C ASP A 17 15.29 3.45 20.46
N PRO A 18 15.31 2.44 21.36
CA PRO A 18 14.32 1.37 21.36
C PRO A 18 12.92 1.83 21.76
N ASP A 19 12.75 3.03 22.33
CA ASP A 19 11.44 3.59 22.69
C ASP A 19 10.74 4.23 21.47
N GLN A 20 11.40 4.28 20.31
CA GLN A 20 10.83 4.81 19.07
C GLN A 20 10.05 3.76 18.28
N LEU A 21 8.98 4.23 17.63
CA LEU A 21 8.15 3.40 16.76
C LEU A 21 8.98 2.80 15.60
N SER A 22 9.03 1.48 15.55
CA SER A 22 9.77 0.73 14.54
C SER A 22 8.98 0.49 13.25
N ALA A 23 9.70 0.21 12.16
CA ALA A 23 9.09 -0.25 10.91
C ALA A 23 8.29 -1.54 11.08
N ALA A 24 8.76 -2.47 11.90
CA ALA A 24 8.07 -3.74 12.16
C ALA A 24 6.71 -3.51 12.83
N GLU A 25 6.66 -2.69 13.88
CA GLU A 25 5.42 -2.38 14.60
C GLU A 25 4.38 -1.70 13.73
N VAL A 26 4.81 -0.81 12.82
CA VAL A 26 3.89 -0.19 11.85
C VAL A 26 3.30 -1.22 10.90
N LEU A 27 4.11 -2.13 10.36
CA LEU A 27 3.63 -3.20 9.48
C LEU A 27 2.68 -4.14 10.24
N ASP A 28 3.01 -4.51 11.48
CA ASP A 28 2.16 -5.34 12.33
C ASP A 28 0.79 -4.67 12.59
N ALA A 29 0.79 -3.37 12.92
CA ALA A 29 -0.43 -2.62 13.18
C ALA A 29 -1.32 -2.51 11.93
N ILE A 30 -0.72 -2.34 10.75
CA ILE A 30 -1.44 -2.32 9.47
C ILE A 30 -2.03 -3.70 9.18
N GLU A 31 -1.22 -4.76 9.23
CA GLU A 31 -1.64 -6.14 8.94
C GLU A 31 -2.77 -6.60 9.85
N ALA A 32 -2.67 -6.32 11.15
CA ALA A 32 -3.73 -6.61 12.12
C ALA A 32 -5.08 -6.01 11.70
N ARG A 33 -5.07 -4.85 11.02
CA ARG A 33 -6.28 -4.15 10.61
C ARG A 33 -6.83 -4.58 9.25
N ILE A 34 -5.95 -4.94 8.31
CA ILE A 34 -6.34 -5.19 6.91
C ILE A 34 -6.42 -6.67 6.55
N MET A 35 -5.63 -7.53 7.19
CA MET A 35 -5.61 -8.97 6.88
C MET A 35 -6.71 -9.73 7.62
N THR A 36 -7.15 -9.23 8.77
CA THR A 36 -8.22 -9.85 9.55
C THR A 36 -9.58 -9.27 9.17
N ALA A 37 -10.47 -10.13 8.68
CA ALA A 37 -11.85 -9.76 8.39
C ALA A 37 -12.67 -9.55 9.69
N PRO A 38 -13.39 -8.43 9.86
CA PRO A 38 -14.38 -8.29 10.93
C PRO A 38 -15.49 -9.35 10.77
N ARG A 39 -15.95 -9.94 11.89
CA ARG A 39 -17.00 -10.98 11.87
C ARG A 39 -18.31 -10.50 11.24
N ASP A 40 -18.65 -9.22 11.43
CA ASP A 40 -19.90 -8.62 10.98
C ASP A 40 -19.69 -7.62 9.83
N GLU A 41 -18.66 -7.85 9.00
CA GLU A 41 -18.41 -6.97 7.86
C GLU A 41 -19.56 -7.05 6.83
N ALA A 42 -20.11 -5.89 6.48
CA ALA A 42 -21.10 -5.78 5.43
C ALA A 42 -20.54 -6.29 4.09
N ALA A 43 -21.28 -7.15 3.38
CA ALA A 43 -20.83 -7.77 2.13
C ALA A 43 -20.29 -6.79 1.07
N ARG A 44 -20.85 -5.58 1.00
CA ARG A 44 -20.39 -4.51 0.10
C ARG A 44 -18.96 -4.01 0.36
N LEU A 45 -18.41 -4.25 1.55
CA LEU A 45 -17.07 -3.82 1.94
C LEU A 45 -16.00 -4.88 1.65
N GLN A 46 -16.39 -6.13 1.39
CA GLN A 46 -15.43 -7.19 1.07
C GLN A 46 -14.54 -6.86 -0.15
N PRO A 47 -15.08 -6.32 -1.27
CA PRO A 47 -14.25 -5.90 -2.40
C PRO A 47 -13.31 -4.75 -2.05
N VAL A 48 -13.73 -3.85 -1.15
CA VAL A 48 -12.89 -2.73 -0.69
C VAL A 48 -11.71 -3.25 0.13
N ARG A 49 -11.93 -4.20 1.04
CA ARG A 49 -10.83 -4.84 1.77
C ARG A 49 -9.88 -5.56 0.82
N ALA A 50 -10.41 -6.30 -0.15
CA ALA A 50 -9.59 -6.99 -1.14
C ALA A 50 -8.68 -6.00 -1.90
N ALA A 51 -9.22 -4.86 -2.33
CA ALA A 51 -8.41 -3.81 -2.97
C ALA A 51 -7.31 -3.24 -2.04
N ILE A 52 -7.63 -3.03 -0.75
CA ILE A 52 -6.64 -2.56 0.23
C ILE A 52 -5.54 -3.61 0.48
N GLN A 53 -5.89 -4.89 0.54
CA GLN A 53 -4.93 -5.99 0.70
C GLN A 53 -3.98 -6.07 -0.50
N THR A 54 -4.50 -5.93 -1.71
CA THR A 54 -3.70 -5.85 -2.95
C THR A 54 -2.75 -4.66 -2.91
N GLU A 55 -3.26 -3.46 -2.64
CA GLU A 55 -2.46 -2.23 -2.58
C GLU A 55 -1.35 -2.32 -1.52
N TYR A 56 -1.63 -2.97 -0.39
CA TYR A 56 -0.61 -3.21 0.63
C TYR A 56 0.49 -4.15 0.12
N ALA A 57 0.14 -5.24 -0.55
CA ALA A 57 1.12 -6.16 -1.13
C ALA A 57 1.97 -5.47 -2.21
N ASP A 58 1.37 -4.63 -3.05
CA ASP A 58 2.10 -3.85 -4.06
C ASP A 58 3.09 -2.86 -3.41
N GLN A 59 2.69 -2.17 -2.35
CA GLN A 59 3.58 -1.30 -1.59
C GLN A 59 4.71 -2.07 -0.89
N LEU A 60 4.45 -3.29 -0.41
CA LEU A 60 5.52 -4.15 0.13
C LEU A 60 6.51 -4.56 -0.96
N LEU A 61 6.05 -4.85 -2.18
CA LEU A 61 6.93 -5.13 -3.32
C LEU A 61 7.78 -3.90 -3.67
N GLU A 62 7.20 -2.69 -3.61
CA GLU A 62 7.94 -1.45 -3.76
C GLU A 62 9.02 -1.28 -2.67
N LEU A 63 8.70 -1.60 -1.41
CA LEU A 63 9.68 -1.59 -0.31
C LEU A 63 10.80 -2.62 -0.51
N VAL A 64 10.51 -3.79 -1.07
CA VAL A 64 11.54 -4.77 -1.44
C VAL A 64 12.47 -4.19 -2.51
N ALA A 65 11.91 -3.50 -3.50
CA ALA A 65 12.68 -2.96 -4.62
C ALA A 65 13.52 -1.71 -4.25
N GLN A 66 12.99 -0.84 -3.39
CA GLN A 66 13.54 0.50 -3.17
C GLN A 66 13.90 0.79 -1.70
N GLY A 67 13.59 -0.11 -0.78
CA GLY A 67 13.86 0.06 0.65
C GLY A 67 15.34 -0.11 1.02
N SER A 68 15.71 0.36 2.21
CA SER A 68 16.99 -0.01 2.80
C SER A 68 17.03 -1.52 3.08
N PRO A 69 18.21 -2.17 3.21
CA PRO A 69 18.30 -3.61 3.38
C PRO A 69 17.44 -4.18 4.53
N VAL A 70 17.35 -3.45 5.64
CA VAL A 70 16.50 -3.82 6.79
C VAL A 70 15.02 -3.76 6.43
N VAL A 71 14.59 -2.69 5.77
CA VAL A 71 13.19 -2.49 5.37
C VAL A 71 12.78 -3.48 4.27
N ALA A 72 13.65 -3.70 3.28
CA ALA A 72 13.43 -4.66 2.21
C ALA A 72 13.32 -6.10 2.76
N GLY A 73 14.18 -6.47 3.71
CA GLY A 73 14.10 -7.77 4.39
C GLY A 73 12.79 -7.96 5.15
N LEU A 74 12.35 -6.93 5.90
CA LEU A 74 11.05 -6.96 6.59
C LEU A 74 9.88 -7.08 5.60
N ALA A 75 9.88 -6.27 4.53
CA ALA A 75 8.83 -6.31 3.52
C ALA A 75 8.75 -7.67 2.81
N ARG A 76 9.91 -8.26 2.47
CA ARG A 76 9.99 -9.60 1.90
C ARG A 76 9.41 -10.64 2.85
N GLN A 77 9.77 -10.60 4.14
CA GLN A 77 9.23 -11.51 5.15
C GLN A 77 7.70 -11.45 5.21
N ARG A 78 7.10 -10.25 5.14
CA ARG A 78 5.65 -10.07 5.13
C ARG A 78 5.01 -10.63 3.87
N LEU A 79 5.58 -10.38 2.71
CA LEU A 79 5.13 -10.95 1.44
C LEU A 79 5.17 -12.48 1.44
N GLU A 80 6.24 -13.08 1.95
CA GLU A 80 6.34 -14.54 2.07
C GLU A 80 5.27 -15.11 3.01
N ALA A 81 4.94 -14.41 4.10
CA ALA A 81 3.83 -14.79 4.98
C ALA A 81 2.46 -14.72 4.27
N ILE A 82 2.21 -13.67 3.48
CA ILE A 82 0.98 -13.53 2.67
C ILE A 82 0.90 -14.66 1.63
N ALA A 83 2.01 -14.99 0.95
CA ALA A 83 2.07 -16.07 -0.01
C ALA A 83 1.82 -17.45 0.61
N ALA A 84 2.21 -17.63 1.88
CA ALA A 84 1.99 -18.85 2.64
C ALA A 84 0.55 -19.00 3.16
N ASP A 85 -0.18 -17.89 3.39
CA ASP A 85 -1.58 -17.88 3.85
C ASP A 85 -2.58 -18.24 2.74
N ARG A 86 -2.41 -19.44 2.17
CA ARG A 86 -3.29 -19.94 1.12
C ARG A 86 -4.56 -20.54 1.72
N PRO A 87 -5.72 -20.33 1.08
CA PRO A 87 -6.95 -20.95 1.52
C PRO A 87 -6.86 -22.47 1.41
N GLY A 88 -7.45 -23.18 2.38
CA GLY A 88 -7.50 -24.64 2.36
C GLY A 88 -8.30 -25.17 1.15
N ARG A 89 -8.03 -26.42 0.72
CA ARG A 89 -8.63 -27.04 -0.48
C ARG A 89 -10.16 -26.99 -0.54
N ARG A 90 -10.83 -26.97 0.62
CA ARG A 90 -12.29 -26.97 0.73
C ARG A 90 -12.88 -25.55 0.87
N ALA A 91 -12.04 -24.53 1.04
CA ALA A 91 -12.49 -23.16 1.13
C ALA A 91 -13.02 -22.71 -0.24
N SER A 92 -14.12 -21.95 -0.23
CA SER A 92 -14.82 -21.51 -1.43
C SER A 92 -15.38 -20.10 -1.23
N GLY A 93 -15.83 -19.49 -2.33
CA GLY A 93 -16.36 -18.12 -2.33
C GLY A 93 -15.31 -17.06 -2.63
N ALA A 94 -15.77 -15.80 -2.70
CA ALA A 94 -14.98 -14.67 -3.17
C ALA A 94 -13.73 -14.41 -2.31
N GLN A 95 -13.83 -14.55 -0.98
CA GLN A 95 -12.70 -14.35 -0.07
C GLN A 95 -11.59 -15.38 -0.31
N ALA A 96 -11.94 -16.67 -0.41
CA ALA A 96 -10.97 -17.72 -0.69
C ALA A 96 -10.34 -17.55 -2.08
N ALA A 97 -11.13 -17.17 -3.08
CA ALA A 97 -10.63 -16.89 -4.42
C ALA A 97 -9.63 -15.72 -4.41
N HIS A 98 -9.92 -14.64 -3.70
CA HIS A 98 -9.03 -13.49 -3.56
C HIS A 98 -7.75 -13.84 -2.81
N GLN A 99 -7.83 -14.56 -1.68
CA GLN A 99 -6.63 -15.00 -0.94
C GLN A 99 -5.70 -15.84 -1.80
N LEU A 100 -6.25 -16.80 -2.56
CA LEU A 100 -5.45 -17.60 -3.48
C LEU A 100 -4.82 -16.73 -4.57
N TRP A 101 -5.59 -15.82 -5.17
CA TRP A 101 -5.08 -14.90 -6.19
C TRP A 101 -3.95 -14.00 -5.65
N LEU A 102 -4.14 -13.41 -4.46
CA LEU A 102 -3.16 -12.52 -3.84
C LEU A 102 -1.86 -13.27 -3.52
N ALA A 103 -1.96 -14.46 -2.93
CA ALA A 103 -0.78 -15.29 -2.66
C ALA A 103 0.02 -15.60 -3.93
N ARG A 104 -0.67 -15.88 -5.05
CA ARG A 104 -0.02 -16.12 -6.36
C ARG A 104 0.56 -14.85 -6.96
N ALA A 105 -0.10 -13.71 -6.83
CA ALA A 105 0.40 -12.42 -7.30
C ALA A 105 1.68 -12.04 -6.57
N VAL A 106 1.73 -12.23 -5.25
CA VAL A 106 2.93 -12.01 -4.43
C VAL A 106 4.07 -12.93 -4.85
N GLU A 107 3.82 -14.23 -5.03
CA GLU A 107 4.84 -15.17 -5.53
C GLU A 107 5.41 -14.75 -6.88
N ALA A 108 4.54 -14.35 -7.82
CA ALA A 108 4.96 -13.87 -9.12
C ALA A 108 5.77 -12.57 -9.01
N GLY A 109 5.35 -11.63 -8.16
CA GLY A 109 6.07 -10.37 -7.91
C GLY A 109 7.47 -10.60 -7.35
N LEU A 110 7.60 -11.45 -6.32
CA LEU A 110 8.89 -11.83 -5.74
C LEU A 110 9.78 -12.55 -6.75
N ALA A 111 9.22 -13.48 -7.54
CA ALA A 111 9.99 -14.19 -8.56
C ALA A 111 10.54 -13.26 -9.65
N ARG A 112 9.75 -12.25 -10.07
CA ARG A 112 10.20 -11.21 -11.01
C ARG A 112 11.31 -10.36 -10.42
N PHE A 113 11.16 -9.95 -9.17
CA PHE A 113 12.19 -9.22 -8.44
C PHE A 113 13.50 -10.03 -8.34
N ASP A 114 13.41 -11.31 -7.97
CA ASP A 114 14.57 -12.22 -7.86
C ASP A 114 15.24 -12.47 -9.22
N ALA A 115 14.49 -12.36 -10.33
CA ALA A 115 15.02 -12.39 -11.69
C ALA A 115 15.66 -11.06 -12.14
N GLY A 116 15.62 -10.02 -11.30
CA GLY A 116 16.14 -8.68 -11.60
C GLY A 116 15.20 -7.84 -12.47
N GLU A 117 13.95 -8.26 -12.68
CA GLU A 117 12.94 -7.43 -13.32
C GLU A 117 12.49 -6.36 -12.32
N THR A 118 12.76 -5.09 -12.63
CA THR A 118 12.20 -4.00 -11.83
C THR A 118 10.78 -3.73 -12.33
N PRO A 119 9.73 -3.89 -11.49
CA PRO A 119 8.38 -3.51 -11.91
C PRO A 119 8.33 -1.99 -12.11
N GLU A 120 8.06 -1.54 -13.34
CA GLU A 120 7.66 -0.16 -13.58
C GLU A 120 6.28 0.04 -12.95
N LEU A 121 6.25 0.73 -11.81
CA LEU A 121 5.02 1.34 -11.32
C LEU A 121 4.62 2.38 -12.37
N ALA A 122 3.41 2.26 -12.92
CA ALA A 122 2.90 3.22 -13.88
C ALA A 122 2.86 4.62 -13.23
N ASP A 123 3.86 5.44 -13.54
CA ASP A 123 3.90 6.82 -13.11
C ASP A 123 2.80 7.56 -13.89
N THR A 124 1.68 7.83 -13.23
CA THR A 124 0.64 8.66 -13.83
C THR A 124 1.16 10.09 -13.74
N PRO A 125 1.50 10.75 -14.86
CA PRO A 125 2.06 12.08 -14.82
C PRO A 125 1.09 12.99 -14.05
N ILE A 126 1.53 13.46 -12.89
CA ILE A 126 0.77 14.42 -12.09
C ILE A 126 0.70 15.70 -12.95
N PRO A 127 -0.49 16.13 -13.39
CA PRO A 127 -0.60 17.38 -14.13
C PRO A 127 -0.07 18.50 -13.23
N PRO A 128 0.70 19.46 -13.78
CA PRO A 128 1.25 20.54 -12.98
C PRO A 128 0.09 21.22 -12.24
N GLY A 129 0.14 21.19 -10.90
CA GLY A 129 -0.80 21.95 -10.09
C GLY A 129 -0.60 23.43 -10.42
N SER A 130 -1.68 24.12 -10.79
CA SER A 130 -1.63 25.57 -10.96
C SER A 130 -1.13 26.20 -9.65
N PRO A 131 -0.19 27.17 -9.70
CA PRO A 131 0.26 27.86 -8.51
C PRO A 131 -0.94 28.43 -7.75
N ILE A 132 -1.03 28.16 -6.45
CA ILE A 132 -1.94 28.90 -5.58
C ILE A 132 -1.48 30.36 -5.63
N GLY A 133 -2.22 31.22 -6.33
CA GLY A 133 -1.88 32.63 -6.54
C GLY A 133 -1.38 33.00 -7.94
N ALA A 134 -1.53 32.15 -8.96
CA ALA A 134 -1.35 32.59 -10.35
C ALA A 134 -2.51 33.52 -10.79
N ASP A 135 -2.20 34.60 -11.53
CA ASP A 135 -3.14 35.63 -11.98
C ASP A 135 -4.30 35.13 -12.86
N SER A 136 -4.27 33.86 -13.30
CA SER A 136 -5.39 33.18 -13.96
C SER A 136 -6.13 32.27 -12.96
N CYS A 137 -6.96 32.90 -12.14
CA CYS A 137 -7.77 32.23 -11.14
C CYS A 137 -8.86 31.33 -11.78
N TRP A 138 -8.62 30.01 -11.83
CA TRP A 138 -9.56 28.99 -12.31
C TRP A 138 -10.89 28.94 -11.51
N HIS A 139 -10.90 29.47 -10.28
CA HIS A 139 -12.09 29.49 -9.41
C HIS A 139 -12.79 30.85 -9.34
N CYS A 140 -12.27 31.91 -9.96
CA CYS A 140 -12.82 33.26 -9.76
C CYS A 140 -14.08 33.52 -10.59
N ASP A 141 -14.36 32.70 -11.60
CA ASP A 141 -15.66 32.75 -12.31
C ASP A 141 -16.83 32.29 -11.44
N SER A 142 -16.57 31.59 -10.33
CA SER A 142 -17.63 31.09 -9.47
C SER A 142 -18.32 32.21 -8.66
N ALA A 143 -17.61 33.27 -8.28
CA ALA A 143 -18.21 34.43 -7.60
C ALA A 143 -19.16 35.21 -8.53
N SER A 144 -18.78 35.36 -9.80
CA SER A 144 -19.59 36.04 -10.81
C SER A 144 -20.79 35.19 -11.26
N LEU A 145 -20.61 33.86 -11.37
CA LEU A 145 -21.71 32.91 -11.64
C LEU A 145 -22.71 32.81 -10.48
N LEU A 146 -22.26 33.02 -9.24
CA LEU A 146 -23.10 32.99 -8.04
C LEU A 146 -23.68 34.36 -7.66
N GLY A 147 -23.36 35.42 -8.41
CA GLY A 147 -23.90 36.77 -8.19
C GLY A 147 -23.52 37.37 -6.83
N LEU A 148 -22.36 36.98 -6.28
CA LEU A 148 -21.91 37.40 -4.95
C LEU A 148 -21.00 38.63 -4.99
N ASP A 149 -20.75 39.19 -6.17
CA ASP A 149 -19.98 40.43 -6.35
C ASP A 149 -20.85 41.65 -5.97
N ARG A 150 -20.85 42.02 -4.69
CA ARG A 150 -21.26 43.34 -4.18
C ARG A 150 -20.25 43.87 -3.20
#